data_AF-A0A640QMQ0-F1
#
_entry.id   AF-A0A640QMQ0-F1
#
_cell.length_a   1.000
_cell.length_b   1.000
_cell.length_c   1.000
_cell.angle_alpha   90.00
_cell.angle_beta   90.00
_cell.angle_gamma   90.00
#
_symmetry.space_group_name_H-M   'P 1'
#
loop_
_entity.id
_entity.type
_entity.pdbx_description
1 polymer ?
#
loop_
_entity_poly.entity_id
_entity_poly.type
_entity_poly.pdbx_seq_one_letter_code
_entity_poly.pdbx_strand_id
1 'polypeptide(L)'
;MIINDTNRVTTITCSLFLLIAATNTFAGIEDSIITTENGTAVIEAEHYSTQHKADTRRWIIFNNQSNNAHGLADSDKMHLEDASNDAYIELLPDTRTNHSEPLEHGVNFSATPGKLAVLTYPVYFNTPGRYFVWARAYSSGSEDNGLHIGLNNTWPSNGQRLQLCEGKNKWTWSSNQRQKDNHCGTPNTIWLDIPENGVHNITLSMREDGFELDKIILTQDPDYKPEGAGPSETRYTPLPLSLKETFINVQEYSLILEASQTFESAGDVPFYHDRRNSALGIDAREIQSRNVWATSQLKVPEKMWGKKASAQKTFKNVILVTLGEIDGESSYKVLLNDKEIGSFTNRETTTDYQENYFDLGSLTLKPGDIITVQAKAVTNGKVPENGGTAYARGRWRGLVFQE
;
A
#
# COMPACT_ATOMS: atom_id res chain seq x y z
N MET A 1 41.25 65.47 2.38
CA MET A 1 41.16 64.05 1.97
C MET A 1 40.21 63.40 2.97
N ILE A 2 38.89 63.59 2.84
CA ILE A 2 37.91 62.66 2.20
C ILE A 2 38.22 61.22 2.68
N ILE A 3 37.37 60.48 3.40
CA ILE A 3 35.99 60.05 3.05
C ILE A 3 35.20 59.65 4.30
N ASN A 4 33.90 59.95 4.21
CA ASN A 4 32.73 59.62 5.01
C ASN A 4 32.64 58.20 5.61
N ASP A 5 32.17 58.18 6.86
CA ASP A 5 31.56 57.04 7.53
C ASP A 5 30.10 56.90 7.05
N THR A 6 29.77 55.79 6.39
CA THR A 6 28.38 55.48 6.01
C THR A 6 27.96 54.21 6.73
N ASN A 7 27.15 54.39 7.78
CA ASN A 7 26.39 53.32 8.42
C ASN A 7 25.42 52.70 7.41
N ARG A 8 25.68 51.46 6.97
CA ARG A 8 24.70 50.61 6.31
C ARG A 8 24.07 49.68 7.34
N VAL A 9 22.79 49.94 7.62
CA VAL A 9 21.88 49.05 8.32
C VAL A 9 21.64 47.84 7.43
N THR A 10 22.10 46.67 7.86
CA THR A 10 21.78 45.39 7.21
C THR A 10 20.46 44.86 7.77
N THR A 11 19.35 45.12 7.07
CA THR A 11 18.08 44.44 7.29
C THR A 11 18.22 42.96 6.96
N ILE A 12 18.13 42.09 7.97
CA ILE A 12 18.02 40.64 7.82
C ILE A 12 16.53 40.34 7.57
N THR A 13 16.18 40.11 6.30
CA THR A 13 14.89 39.52 5.92
C THR A 13 14.93 38.02 6.24
N CYS A 14 14.27 37.64 7.34
CA CYS A 14 14.07 36.24 7.70
C CYS A 14 12.92 35.67 6.85
N SER A 15 13.26 35.05 5.72
CA SER A 15 12.29 34.29 4.92
C SER A 15 11.95 32.99 5.65
N LEU A 16 10.78 32.97 6.30
CA LEU A 16 10.21 31.78 6.92
C LEU A 16 9.70 30.86 5.80
N PHE A 17 10.50 29.88 5.37
CA PHE A 17 10.02 28.79 4.52
C PHE A 17 9.13 27.87 5.38
N LEU A 18 7.82 27.95 5.19
CA LEU A 18 6.89 26.94 5.69
C LEU A 18 7.13 25.65 4.88
N LEU A 19 7.84 24.70 5.49
CA LEU A 19 7.92 23.34 4.99
C LEU A 19 6.61 22.63 5.35
N ILE A 20 5.64 22.63 4.45
CA ILE A 20 4.47 21.75 4.58
C ILE A 20 4.97 20.35 4.23
N ALA A 21 5.41 19.60 5.25
CA ALA A 21 5.63 18.17 5.13
C ALA A 21 4.25 17.49 5.07
N ALA A 22 3.68 17.42 3.87
CA ALA A 22 2.63 16.46 3.60
C ALA A 22 3.29 15.07 3.65
N THR A 23 3.24 14.41 4.80
CA THR A 23 3.60 13.00 4.92
C THR A 23 2.50 12.17 4.27
N ASN A 24 2.45 12.18 2.94
CA ASN A 24 1.86 11.07 2.21
C ASN A 24 2.85 9.91 2.39
N THR A 25 2.71 9.14 3.46
CA THR A 25 3.29 7.80 3.53
C THR A 25 2.49 6.93 2.56
N PHE A 26 2.78 7.06 1.27
CA PHE A 26 2.57 5.94 0.37
C PHE A 26 3.55 4.89 0.85
N ALA A 27 3.05 3.82 1.47
CA ALA A 27 3.85 2.62 1.68
C ALA A 27 4.47 2.28 0.32
N GLY A 28 5.79 2.29 0.25
CA GLY A 28 6.50 2.03 -1.00
C GLY A 28 6.17 0.62 -1.47
N ILE A 29 6.38 0.33 -2.75
CA ILE A 29 6.31 -1.05 -3.26
C ILE A 29 7.24 -1.96 -2.40
N GLU A 30 8.35 -1.43 -1.89
CA GLU A 30 9.28 -2.15 -1.00
C GLU A 30 8.70 -2.59 0.35
N ASP A 31 7.63 -1.96 0.84
CA ASP A 31 6.97 -2.36 2.09
C ASP A 31 5.91 -3.47 1.89
N SER A 32 5.63 -3.83 0.64
CA SER A 32 4.65 -4.87 0.32
C SER A 32 5.23 -6.27 0.46
N ILE A 33 4.42 -7.22 0.93
CA ILE A 33 4.85 -8.61 1.09
C ILE A 33 5.16 -9.26 -0.26
N ILE A 34 6.20 -10.08 -0.31
CA ILE A 34 6.45 -10.95 -1.46
C ILE A 34 5.31 -11.96 -1.55
N THR A 35 4.79 -12.20 -2.75
CA THR A 35 3.71 -13.14 -3.03
C THR A 35 4.08 -14.05 -4.18
N THR A 36 3.46 -15.23 -4.24
CA THR A 36 3.56 -16.09 -5.43
C THR A 36 2.67 -15.58 -6.56
N GLU A 37 3.22 -15.49 -7.77
CA GLU A 37 2.51 -15.27 -9.03
C GLU A 37 2.70 -16.50 -9.94
N ASN A 38 1.61 -17.10 -10.41
CA ASN A 38 1.65 -18.31 -11.24
C ASN A 38 2.56 -19.43 -10.66
N GLY A 39 2.50 -19.66 -9.35
CA GLY A 39 3.30 -20.68 -8.67
C GLY A 39 4.79 -20.33 -8.52
N THR A 40 5.18 -19.07 -8.73
CA THR A 40 6.56 -18.59 -8.57
C THR A 40 6.62 -17.41 -7.60
N ALA A 41 7.53 -17.46 -6.64
CA ALA A 41 7.94 -16.33 -5.81
C ALA A 41 9.39 -15.96 -6.14
N VAL A 42 9.64 -14.67 -6.32
CA VAL A 42 10.95 -14.09 -6.63
C VAL A 42 11.30 -13.12 -5.53
N ILE A 43 12.51 -13.21 -4.99
CA ILE A 43 12.97 -12.50 -3.79
C ILE A 43 14.33 -11.88 -4.10
N GLU A 44 14.47 -10.56 -4.00
CA GLU A 44 15.79 -9.93 -4.00
C GLU A 44 16.44 -10.15 -2.63
N ALA A 45 17.72 -10.51 -2.62
CA ALA A 45 18.35 -10.98 -1.40
C ALA A 45 18.47 -9.88 -0.33
N GLU A 46 18.62 -8.63 -0.72
CA GLU A 46 18.70 -7.48 0.18
C GLU A 46 17.36 -7.14 0.86
N HIS A 47 16.24 -7.68 0.38
CA HIS A 47 14.90 -7.40 0.91
C HIS A 47 14.46 -8.35 2.05
N TYR A 48 15.40 -8.77 2.90
CA TYR A 48 15.07 -9.56 4.09
C TYR A 48 14.33 -8.71 5.15
N SER A 49 13.38 -9.31 5.86
CA SER A 49 12.64 -8.65 6.94
C SER A 49 13.46 -8.55 8.23
N THR A 50 14.24 -9.58 8.54
CA THR A 50 15.03 -9.66 9.76
C THR A 50 16.31 -10.46 9.55
N GLN A 51 17.32 -10.13 10.36
CA GLN A 51 18.55 -10.87 10.49
C GLN A 51 18.81 -11.17 11.98
N HIS A 52 19.22 -12.40 12.31
CA HIS A 52 19.51 -12.81 13.68
C HIS A 52 20.66 -13.83 13.75
N LYS A 53 21.17 -14.11 14.96
CA LYS A 53 22.40 -14.91 15.19
C LYS A 53 23.60 -14.37 14.40
N ALA A 54 23.72 -13.04 14.40
CA ALA A 54 24.61 -12.30 13.53
C ALA A 54 25.77 -11.63 14.27
N ASP A 55 26.18 -12.20 15.41
CA ASP A 55 27.27 -11.68 16.26
C ASP A 55 28.64 -12.10 15.73
N THR A 56 28.74 -13.32 15.18
CA THR A 56 29.99 -13.86 14.60
C THR A 56 30.16 -13.48 13.13
N ARG A 57 29.05 -13.51 12.38
CA ARG A 57 28.95 -13.23 10.94
C ARG A 57 27.63 -12.54 10.65
N ARG A 58 27.59 -11.68 9.64
CA ARG A 58 26.42 -10.88 9.29
C ARG A 58 26.35 -10.68 7.78
N TRP A 59 25.16 -10.81 7.23
CA TRP A 59 24.82 -10.37 5.88
C TRP A 59 24.83 -8.85 5.82
N ILE A 60 25.66 -8.32 4.92
CA ILE A 60 25.82 -6.90 4.63
C ILE A 60 25.26 -6.63 3.24
N ILE A 61 24.49 -5.56 3.10
CA ILE A 61 23.95 -5.15 1.81
C ILE A 61 24.99 -4.30 1.07
N PHE A 62 25.26 -4.67 -0.18
CA PHE A 62 26.08 -3.90 -1.10
C PHE A 62 25.21 -3.35 -2.23
N ASN A 63 25.34 -2.06 -2.52
CA ASN A 63 24.67 -1.38 -3.63
C ASN A 63 25.53 -0.23 -4.17
N ASN A 64 25.01 0.57 -5.11
CA ASN A 64 25.73 1.69 -5.71
C ASN A 64 26.19 2.80 -4.72
N GLN A 65 25.72 2.79 -3.48
CA GLN A 65 26.12 3.71 -2.41
C GLN A 65 27.17 3.09 -1.47
N SER A 66 27.40 1.79 -1.57
CA SER A 66 28.35 1.06 -0.73
C SER A 66 29.80 1.40 -1.08
N ASN A 67 30.69 1.16 -0.12
CA ASN A 67 32.13 1.39 -0.26
C ASN A 67 32.87 0.10 0.11
N ASN A 68 33.86 -0.29 -0.70
CA ASN A 68 34.77 -1.41 -0.42
C ASN A 68 35.51 -1.24 0.92
N ALA A 69 35.67 -0.01 1.43
CA ALA A 69 36.28 0.25 2.73
C ALA A 69 35.27 0.18 3.89
N HIS A 70 34.45 -0.88 3.97
CA HIS A 70 33.44 -1.06 5.03
C HIS A 70 34.02 -1.53 6.37
N GLY A 71 35.32 -1.86 6.43
CA GLY A 71 36.04 -2.14 7.67
C GLY A 71 35.86 -3.55 8.25
N LEU A 72 35.31 -4.48 7.47
CA LEU A 72 35.30 -5.91 7.79
C LEU A 72 36.41 -6.61 6.99
N ALA A 73 36.84 -7.80 7.43
CA ALA A 73 37.69 -8.64 6.59
C ALA A 73 36.88 -9.07 5.37
N ASP A 74 37.40 -8.70 4.21
CA ASP A 74 36.83 -8.95 2.89
C ASP A 74 37.99 -8.71 1.89
N SER A 75 38.18 -9.67 0.98
CA SER A 75 39.23 -9.59 -0.05
C SER A 75 38.68 -9.33 -1.45
N ASP A 76 37.37 -9.36 -1.60
CA ASP A 76 36.66 -9.20 -2.84
C ASP A 76 36.52 -7.72 -3.22
N LYS A 77 36.13 -7.50 -4.47
CA LYS A 77 35.67 -6.18 -4.91
C LYS A 77 34.16 -6.22 -4.90
N MET A 78 33.51 -5.06 -4.74
CA MET A 78 32.08 -4.95 -4.98
C MET A 78 31.68 -5.52 -6.36
N HIS A 79 30.78 -6.50 -6.37
CA HIS A 79 30.30 -7.21 -7.57
C HIS A 79 28.93 -6.70 -8.07
N LEU A 80 28.73 -5.38 -8.10
CA LEU A 80 27.44 -4.78 -8.49
C LEU A 80 27.08 -5.00 -9.96
N GLU A 81 28.07 -5.19 -10.84
CA GLU A 81 27.83 -5.43 -12.27
C GLU A 81 27.01 -6.72 -12.45
N ASP A 82 25.93 -6.63 -13.22
CA ASP A 82 24.95 -7.68 -13.47
C ASP A 82 24.15 -8.19 -12.25
N ALA A 83 24.30 -7.60 -11.06
CA ALA A 83 23.36 -7.83 -9.95
C ALA A 83 21.97 -7.28 -10.35
N SER A 84 20.88 -7.98 -10.01
CA SER A 84 19.57 -7.70 -10.60
C SER A 84 19.04 -6.30 -10.26
N ASN A 85 19.27 -5.84 -9.04
CA ASN A 85 18.76 -4.58 -8.51
C ASN A 85 19.90 -3.59 -8.23
N ASP A 86 21.02 -3.73 -8.94
CA ASP A 86 22.29 -3.05 -8.62
C ASP A 86 22.68 -3.22 -7.14
N ALA A 87 22.30 -4.37 -6.54
CA ALA A 87 22.47 -4.67 -5.14
C ALA A 87 22.54 -6.19 -4.91
N TYR A 88 23.22 -6.58 -3.83
CA TYR A 88 23.33 -7.96 -3.36
C TYR A 88 23.61 -7.96 -1.85
N ILE A 89 23.65 -9.15 -1.25
CA ILE A 89 24.13 -9.34 0.12
C ILE A 89 25.36 -10.22 0.17
N GLU A 90 26.24 -9.95 1.12
CA GLU A 90 27.45 -10.74 1.36
C GLU A 90 27.62 -11.07 2.83
N LEU A 91 28.08 -12.28 3.11
CA LEU A 91 28.25 -12.75 4.48
C LEU A 91 29.64 -12.45 5.04
N LEU A 92 29.73 -11.44 5.90
CA LEU A 92 30.99 -10.91 6.42
C LEU A 92 31.15 -11.06 7.94
N PRO A 93 32.37 -10.97 8.49
CA PRO A 93 33.66 -10.90 7.77
C PRO A 93 33.98 -12.20 7.01
N ASP A 94 34.54 -12.09 5.82
CA ASP A 94 35.16 -13.22 5.13
C ASP A 94 36.58 -13.42 5.68
N THR A 95 36.77 -14.57 6.32
CA THR A 95 38.08 -14.95 6.89
C THR A 95 38.63 -16.23 6.27
N ARG A 96 37.93 -16.79 5.28
CA ARG A 96 38.33 -18.00 4.58
C ARG A 96 38.03 -17.87 3.09
N THR A 97 38.87 -17.07 2.45
CA THR A 97 38.83 -16.74 1.02
C THR A 97 39.22 -17.94 0.13
N ASN A 98 40.00 -18.90 0.66
CA ASN A 98 40.50 -20.03 -0.12
C ASN A 98 40.79 -21.30 0.72
N HIS A 99 40.98 -22.43 0.03
CA HIS A 99 41.15 -23.74 0.67
C HIS A 99 42.39 -23.87 1.57
N SER A 100 43.40 -23.01 1.38
CA SER A 100 44.63 -23.05 2.18
C SER A 100 44.43 -22.40 3.56
N GLU A 101 43.35 -21.64 3.73
CA GLU A 101 43.05 -20.95 4.99
C GLU A 101 42.28 -21.86 5.96
N PRO A 102 42.48 -21.69 7.28
CA PRO A 102 41.91 -22.58 8.29
C PRO A 102 40.38 -22.61 8.26
N LEU A 103 39.81 -23.82 8.15
CA LEU A 103 38.38 -24.05 8.34
C LEU A 103 38.04 -24.05 9.84
N GLU A 104 37.23 -23.10 10.27
CA GLU A 104 36.82 -22.92 11.66
C GLU A 104 35.29 -23.06 11.80
N HIS A 105 34.88 -24.23 12.31
CA HIS A 105 33.48 -24.52 12.56
C HIS A 105 32.88 -23.57 13.61
N GLY A 106 31.73 -22.98 13.28
CA GLY A 106 31.07 -22.00 14.13
C GLY A 106 31.62 -20.57 13.98
N VAL A 107 32.60 -20.36 13.10
CA VAL A 107 33.19 -19.06 12.81
C VAL A 107 33.04 -18.72 11.33
N ASN A 108 33.83 -19.36 10.47
CA ASN A 108 33.81 -19.17 9.01
C ASN A 108 33.04 -20.27 8.26
N PHE A 109 32.61 -21.31 8.99
CA PHE A 109 31.82 -22.39 8.41
C PHE A 109 30.79 -22.95 9.39
N SER A 110 29.59 -23.27 8.90
CA SER A 110 28.58 -24.01 9.64
C SER A 110 27.98 -25.14 8.81
N ALA A 111 28.23 -26.39 9.22
CA ALA A 111 27.53 -27.55 8.66
C ALA A 111 26.08 -27.67 9.14
N THR A 112 25.74 -27.00 10.25
CA THR A 112 24.41 -27.08 10.86
C THR A 112 23.61 -25.84 10.51
N PRO A 113 22.47 -25.98 9.82
CA PRO A 113 21.68 -24.83 9.43
C PRO A 113 21.04 -24.14 10.64
N GLY A 114 20.78 -22.84 10.51
CA GLY A 114 20.13 -22.01 11.52
C GLY A 114 20.99 -21.67 12.73
N LYS A 115 22.31 -21.92 12.68
CA LYS A 115 23.23 -21.62 13.80
C LYS A 115 23.84 -20.23 13.70
N LEU A 116 24.11 -19.74 12.50
CA LEU A 116 24.81 -18.48 12.25
C LEU A 116 24.15 -17.71 11.11
N ALA A 117 24.15 -16.37 11.25
CA ALA A 117 23.71 -15.39 10.26
C ALA A 117 22.44 -15.80 9.51
N VAL A 118 21.32 -15.76 10.23
CA VAL A 118 20.03 -16.22 9.74
C VAL A 118 19.21 -15.05 9.24
N LEU A 119 18.73 -15.13 8.00
CA LEU A 119 17.79 -14.19 7.39
C LEU A 119 16.38 -14.75 7.35
N THR A 120 15.38 -13.87 7.30
CA THR A 120 13.97 -14.25 7.17
C THR A 120 13.24 -13.38 6.14
N TYR A 121 12.52 -14.03 5.24
CA TYR A 121 11.67 -13.42 4.21
C TYR A 121 10.23 -13.93 4.40
N PRO A 122 9.28 -13.07 4.81
CA PRO A 122 7.87 -13.43 4.81
C PRO A 122 7.36 -13.44 3.37
N VAL A 123 6.81 -14.58 2.95
CA VAL A 123 6.29 -14.78 1.59
C VAL A 123 4.87 -15.32 1.70
N TYR A 124 3.93 -14.69 1.00
CA TYR A 124 2.57 -15.19 0.86
C TYR A 124 2.49 -16.20 -0.29
N PHE A 125 2.15 -17.44 0.04
CA PHE A 125 1.91 -18.51 -0.92
C PHE A 125 0.42 -18.65 -1.17
N ASN A 126 -0.01 -18.47 -2.41
CA ASN A 126 -1.41 -18.64 -2.79
C ASN A 126 -1.82 -20.13 -2.93
N THR A 127 -0.84 -21.00 -3.22
CA THR A 127 -1.04 -22.42 -3.51
C THR A 127 -0.02 -23.25 -2.73
N PRO A 128 -0.45 -24.22 -1.90
CA PRO A 128 0.46 -25.12 -1.21
C PRO A 128 1.11 -26.09 -2.18
N GLY A 129 2.18 -26.76 -1.74
CA GLY A 129 2.88 -27.78 -2.52
C GLY A 129 4.38 -27.57 -2.54
N ARG A 130 5.06 -28.30 -3.41
CA ARG A 130 6.51 -28.24 -3.56
C ARG A 130 6.93 -27.04 -4.37
N TYR A 131 7.91 -26.30 -3.86
CA TYR A 131 8.60 -25.23 -4.57
C TYR A 131 10.10 -25.57 -4.65
N PHE A 132 10.62 -25.68 -5.86
CA PHE A 132 12.04 -25.79 -6.16
C PHE A 132 12.70 -24.44 -5.94
N VAL A 133 13.87 -24.43 -5.31
CA VAL A 133 14.57 -23.19 -4.97
C VAL A 133 15.81 -23.04 -5.82
N TRP A 134 15.93 -21.86 -6.41
CA TRP A 134 17.10 -21.38 -7.12
C TRP A 134 17.69 -20.20 -6.36
N ALA A 135 19.01 -20.17 -6.22
CA ALA A 135 19.75 -19.03 -5.70
C ALA A 135 20.70 -18.50 -6.78
N ARG A 136 20.69 -17.19 -7.01
CA ARG A 136 21.67 -16.48 -7.83
C ARG A 136 22.74 -15.94 -6.91
N ALA A 137 23.95 -16.45 -7.06
CA ALA A 137 25.07 -16.12 -6.19
C ALA A 137 26.31 -15.80 -7.00
N TYR A 138 27.21 -15.03 -6.40
CA TYR A 138 28.57 -14.83 -6.87
C TYR A 138 29.49 -15.68 -6.02
N SER A 139 30.48 -16.30 -6.64
CA SER A 139 31.46 -17.10 -5.94
C SER A 139 32.80 -16.92 -6.62
N SER A 140 33.73 -16.34 -5.88
CA SER A 140 35.13 -16.13 -6.23
C SER A 140 35.92 -17.44 -6.10
N GLY A 141 35.53 -18.33 -5.18
CA GLY A 141 36.33 -19.49 -4.79
C GLY A 141 35.58 -20.81 -4.50
N SER A 142 36.30 -21.75 -3.88
CA SER A 142 35.71 -23.02 -3.42
C SER A 142 35.06 -22.91 -2.05
N GLU A 143 35.23 -21.78 -1.37
CA GLU A 143 34.98 -21.63 0.07
C GLU A 143 33.86 -20.65 0.42
N ASP A 144 33.25 -20.01 -0.58
CA ASP A 144 32.23 -18.96 -0.52
C ASP A 144 30.96 -19.37 -1.29
N ASN A 145 30.66 -20.67 -1.33
CA ASN A 145 29.82 -21.22 -2.38
C ASN A 145 28.68 -22.12 -1.90
N GLY A 146 28.32 -22.02 -0.62
CA GLY A 146 27.18 -22.73 -0.08
C GLY A 146 26.33 -21.93 0.89
N LEU A 147 25.06 -22.33 0.94
CA LEU A 147 24.02 -21.74 1.77
C LEU A 147 23.06 -22.82 2.30
N HIS A 148 22.38 -22.55 3.41
CA HIS A 148 21.23 -23.33 3.84
C HIS A 148 19.94 -22.55 3.67
N ILE A 149 18.87 -23.24 3.27
CA ILE A 149 17.52 -22.72 3.11
C ILE A 149 16.56 -23.49 4.02
N GLY A 150 15.65 -22.77 4.65
CA GLY A 150 14.69 -23.29 5.62
C GLY A 150 13.31 -22.69 5.46
N LEU A 151 12.34 -23.26 6.16
CA LEU A 151 10.93 -22.88 6.15
C LEU A 151 10.39 -22.81 7.57
N ASN A 152 9.77 -21.69 7.96
CA ASN A 152 9.13 -21.52 9.26
C ASN A 152 10.04 -21.88 10.45
N ASN A 153 11.31 -21.42 10.41
CA ASN A 153 12.36 -21.74 11.38
C ASN A 153 12.73 -23.24 11.49
N THR A 154 12.29 -24.06 10.53
CA THR A 154 12.72 -25.45 10.36
C THR A 154 13.66 -25.57 9.17
N TRP A 155 14.52 -26.58 9.19
CA TRP A 155 15.57 -26.79 8.19
C TRP A 155 15.43 -28.17 7.56
N PRO A 156 14.49 -28.35 6.61
CA PRO A 156 14.29 -29.64 5.96
C PRO A 156 15.57 -30.10 5.25
N SER A 157 15.81 -31.41 5.18
CA SER A 157 17.03 -31.95 4.60
C SER A 157 17.26 -31.47 3.17
N ASN A 158 16.19 -31.32 2.37
CA ASN A 158 16.25 -30.86 0.98
C ASN A 158 16.48 -29.34 0.84
N GLY A 159 16.39 -28.56 1.92
CA GLY A 159 16.74 -27.13 1.90
C GLY A 159 18.23 -26.87 2.22
N GLN A 160 18.96 -27.87 2.69
CA GLN A 160 20.31 -27.67 3.22
C GLN A 160 21.41 -27.84 2.18
N ARG A 161 22.54 -27.14 2.35
CA ARG A 161 23.75 -27.31 1.52
C ARG A 161 23.48 -27.06 0.04
N LEU A 162 22.79 -25.97 -0.27
CA LEU A 162 22.85 -25.40 -1.61
C LEU A 162 24.32 -25.17 -1.97
N GLN A 163 24.69 -25.45 -3.21
CA GLN A 163 26.07 -25.46 -3.67
C GLN A 163 26.22 -24.78 -5.04
N LEU A 164 27.16 -23.84 -5.15
CA LEU A 164 27.62 -23.24 -6.40
C LEU A 164 28.99 -23.81 -6.80
N CYS A 165 29.02 -24.77 -7.72
CA CYS A 165 30.28 -25.26 -8.29
C CYS A 165 30.64 -24.56 -9.61
N GLU A 166 29.64 -24.28 -10.44
CA GLU A 166 29.84 -23.66 -11.75
C GLU A 166 29.73 -22.13 -11.65
N GLY A 167 30.26 -21.45 -12.68
CA GLY A 167 30.06 -20.02 -12.85
C GLY A 167 30.83 -19.13 -11.88
N LYS A 168 32.07 -19.50 -11.56
CA LYS A 168 32.96 -18.67 -10.73
C LYS A 168 33.21 -17.30 -11.35
N ASN A 169 33.36 -16.29 -10.48
CA ASN A 169 33.58 -14.89 -10.85
C ASN A 169 32.48 -14.28 -11.73
N LYS A 170 31.23 -14.72 -11.55
CA LYS A 170 30.04 -14.15 -12.18
C LYS A 170 28.77 -14.57 -11.44
N TRP A 171 27.74 -13.74 -11.49
CA TRP A 171 26.42 -14.08 -10.96
C TRP A 171 25.83 -15.30 -11.67
N THR A 172 25.62 -16.38 -10.91
CA THR A 172 25.22 -17.69 -11.45
C THR A 172 24.10 -18.30 -10.63
N TRP A 173 23.12 -18.89 -11.31
CA TRP A 173 22.03 -19.64 -10.71
C TRP A 173 22.45 -21.05 -10.34
N SER A 174 22.03 -21.51 -9.16
CA SER A 174 22.10 -22.92 -8.76
C SER A 174 20.87 -23.35 -7.97
N SER A 175 20.49 -24.60 -8.15
CA SER A 175 19.49 -25.34 -7.36
C SER A 175 20.05 -26.68 -6.87
N ASN A 176 21.39 -26.78 -6.81
CA ASN A 176 22.10 -28.01 -6.52
C ASN A 176 22.32 -28.20 -5.03
N GLN A 177 22.00 -29.39 -4.53
CA GLN A 177 22.34 -29.81 -3.18
C GLN A 177 23.66 -30.58 -3.15
N ARG A 178 24.62 -30.16 -2.32
CA ARG A 178 25.83 -30.94 -2.03
C ARG A 178 25.46 -32.29 -1.40
N GLN A 179 25.99 -33.36 -1.98
CA GLN A 179 25.91 -34.73 -1.49
C GLN A 179 27.30 -35.30 -1.17
N LYS A 180 27.32 -36.47 -0.52
CA LYS A 180 28.57 -37.12 -0.08
C LYS A 180 29.43 -37.57 -1.25
N ASP A 181 28.80 -38.13 -2.27
CA ASP A 181 29.39 -38.69 -3.49
C ASP A 181 29.33 -37.72 -4.68
N ASN A 182 28.47 -36.70 -4.62
CA ASN A 182 28.43 -35.59 -5.57
C ASN A 182 28.49 -34.24 -4.85
N HIS A 183 29.70 -33.70 -4.73
CA HIS A 183 29.93 -32.44 -4.04
C HIS A 183 29.30 -31.23 -4.74
N CYS A 184 29.08 -31.29 -6.05
CA CYS A 184 28.47 -30.21 -6.81
C CYS A 184 26.95 -30.35 -6.93
N GLY A 185 26.39 -31.45 -6.45
CA GLY A 185 24.97 -31.74 -6.50
C GLY A 185 24.43 -31.90 -7.91
N THR A 186 23.11 -31.98 -8.00
CA THR A 186 22.37 -32.02 -9.27
C THR A 186 21.30 -30.94 -9.25
N PRO A 187 20.94 -30.34 -10.40
CA PRO A 187 19.86 -29.36 -10.46
C PRO A 187 18.56 -29.83 -9.83
N ASN A 188 17.77 -28.88 -9.33
CA ASN A 188 16.44 -29.05 -8.76
C ASN A 188 16.38 -30.02 -7.56
N THR A 189 17.48 -30.09 -6.79
CA THR A 189 17.52 -30.88 -5.55
C THR A 189 17.36 -30.06 -4.29
N ILE A 190 17.37 -28.72 -4.39
CA ILE A 190 16.92 -27.83 -3.33
C ILE A 190 15.43 -27.52 -3.51
N TRP A 191 14.60 -27.85 -2.52
CA TRP A 191 13.18 -27.55 -2.53
C TRP A 191 12.58 -27.46 -1.11
N LEU A 192 11.43 -26.79 -1.01
CA LEU A 192 10.62 -26.66 0.20
C LEU A 192 9.18 -27.13 -0.10
N ASP A 193 8.58 -27.87 0.83
CA ASP A 193 7.15 -28.21 0.77
C ASP A 193 6.36 -27.19 1.61
N ILE A 194 5.57 -26.36 0.94
CA ILE A 194 4.69 -25.36 1.55
C ILE A 194 3.38 -26.06 1.96
N PRO A 195 3.05 -26.15 3.26
CA PRO A 195 1.99 -27.03 3.74
C PRO A 195 0.58 -26.48 3.50
N GLU A 196 0.42 -25.16 3.53
CA GLU A 196 -0.88 -24.49 3.40
C GLU A 196 -0.75 -23.17 2.64
N ASN A 197 -1.88 -22.59 2.24
CA ASN A 197 -1.88 -21.24 1.71
C ASN A 197 -1.73 -20.23 2.85
N GLY A 198 -0.97 -19.16 2.61
CA GLY A 198 -0.74 -18.14 3.63
C GLY A 198 0.70 -17.67 3.66
N VAL A 199 1.03 -16.90 4.71
CA VAL A 199 2.37 -16.37 4.91
C VAL A 199 3.26 -17.45 5.53
N HIS A 200 4.35 -17.75 4.86
CA HIS A 200 5.42 -18.59 5.35
C HIS A 200 6.74 -17.83 5.38
N ASN A 201 7.58 -18.17 6.35
CA ASN A 201 8.90 -17.57 6.49
C ASN A 201 9.93 -18.43 5.76
N ILE A 202 10.43 -17.94 4.63
CA ILE A 202 11.62 -18.49 4.00
C ILE A 202 12.83 -17.99 4.78
N THR A 203 13.71 -18.90 5.18
CA THR A 203 14.87 -18.59 6.02
C THR A 203 16.15 -19.01 5.34
N LEU A 204 17.19 -18.19 5.46
CA LEU A 204 18.53 -18.50 4.96
C LEU A 204 19.49 -18.55 6.13
N SER A 205 20.49 -19.43 6.09
CA SER A 205 21.53 -19.51 7.12
C SER A 205 22.87 -19.78 6.48
N MET A 206 23.89 -19.15 7.05
CA MET A 206 25.29 -19.39 6.71
C MET A 206 25.61 -20.89 6.61
N ARG A 207 26.28 -21.25 5.51
CA ARG A 207 27.13 -22.45 5.46
C ARG A 207 28.61 -22.06 5.44
N GLU A 208 28.96 -21.06 4.67
CA GLU A 208 30.32 -20.56 4.39
C GLU A 208 30.31 -19.02 4.43
N ASP A 209 31.35 -18.37 4.99
CA ASP A 209 31.51 -16.91 4.90
C ASP A 209 31.95 -16.48 3.49
N GLY A 210 31.93 -15.17 3.22
CA GLY A 210 32.17 -14.62 1.87
C GLY A 210 31.07 -14.92 0.85
N PHE A 211 30.05 -15.72 1.20
CA PHE A 211 28.97 -16.06 0.27
C PHE A 211 28.20 -14.80 -0.15
N GLU A 212 28.15 -14.54 -1.46
CA GLU A 212 27.40 -13.45 -2.06
C GLU A 212 26.10 -13.95 -2.69
N LEU A 213 24.98 -13.30 -2.38
CA LEU A 213 23.65 -13.66 -2.86
C LEU A 213 22.93 -12.44 -3.44
N ASP A 214 22.43 -12.59 -4.66
CA ASP A 214 21.68 -11.56 -5.38
C ASP A 214 20.16 -11.83 -5.32
N LYS A 215 19.74 -13.05 -5.64
CA LYS A 215 18.31 -13.36 -5.79
C LYS A 215 17.96 -14.79 -5.43
N ILE A 216 16.72 -15.00 -4.97
CA ILE A 216 16.13 -16.33 -4.77
C ILE A 216 14.85 -16.45 -5.58
N ILE A 217 14.65 -17.61 -6.21
CA ILE A 217 13.39 -17.98 -6.85
C ILE A 217 12.88 -19.26 -6.22
N LEU A 218 11.61 -19.27 -5.82
CA LEU A 218 10.86 -20.45 -5.43
C LEU A 218 9.80 -20.71 -6.50
N THR A 219 9.81 -21.87 -7.15
CA THR A 219 8.86 -22.18 -8.24
C THR A 219 8.29 -23.58 -8.13
N GLN A 220 7.00 -23.75 -8.44
CA GLN A 220 6.37 -25.07 -8.54
C GLN A 220 6.70 -25.80 -9.86
N ASP A 221 7.28 -25.10 -10.83
CA ASP A 221 7.66 -25.69 -12.11
C ASP A 221 9.00 -26.44 -12.00
N PRO A 222 9.00 -27.79 -12.07
CA PRO A 222 10.23 -28.58 -11.98
C PRO A 222 11.17 -28.42 -13.18
N ASP A 223 10.68 -27.87 -14.30
CA ASP A 223 11.45 -27.67 -15.52
C ASP A 223 11.96 -26.22 -15.64
N TYR A 224 11.60 -25.34 -14.70
CA TYR A 224 12.03 -23.95 -14.67
C TYR A 224 13.56 -23.84 -14.60
N LYS A 225 14.11 -23.01 -15.48
CA LYS A 225 15.53 -22.67 -15.53
C LYS A 225 15.65 -21.15 -15.64
N PRO A 226 16.11 -20.46 -14.58
CA PRO A 226 16.30 -19.02 -14.66
C PRO A 226 17.46 -18.67 -15.60
N GLU A 227 17.33 -17.56 -16.30
CA GLU A 227 18.34 -16.99 -17.20
C GLU A 227 18.62 -15.54 -16.82
N GLY A 228 19.84 -15.06 -17.12
CA GLY A 228 20.25 -13.70 -16.78
C GLY A 228 20.06 -13.39 -15.29
N ALA A 229 19.48 -12.22 -15.00
CA ALA A 229 19.10 -11.79 -13.65
C ALA A 229 17.78 -12.40 -13.14
N GLY A 230 17.09 -13.21 -13.95
CA GLY A 230 15.75 -13.70 -13.64
C GLY A 230 14.66 -12.61 -13.73
N PRO A 231 13.39 -12.96 -13.45
CA PRO A 231 12.29 -12.00 -13.38
C PRO A 231 12.46 -10.99 -12.24
N SER A 232 11.64 -9.93 -12.27
CA SER A 232 11.51 -8.98 -11.16
C SER A 232 10.89 -9.64 -9.92
N GLU A 233 11.19 -9.08 -8.76
CA GLU A 233 10.60 -9.49 -7.47
C GLU A 233 9.07 -9.52 -7.50
N THR A 234 8.47 -10.60 -6.98
CA THR A 234 7.01 -10.78 -7.03
C THR A 234 6.36 -10.17 -5.80
N ARG A 235 6.16 -8.85 -5.85
CA ARG A 235 5.59 -8.09 -4.74
C ARG A 235 4.08 -7.90 -4.86
N TYR A 236 3.38 -8.01 -3.74
CA TYR A 236 1.94 -7.75 -3.70
C TYR A 236 1.64 -6.29 -4.04
N THR A 237 1.05 -6.07 -5.21
CA THR A 237 0.54 -4.76 -5.59
C THR A 237 -0.96 -4.71 -5.30
N PRO A 238 -1.43 -4.02 -4.24
CA PRO A 238 -2.86 -3.89 -4.00
C PRO A 238 -3.52 -3.16 -5.16
N LEU A 239 -4.68 -3.67 -5.60
CA LEU A 239 -5.53 -2.89 -6.50
C LEU A 239 -5.93 -1.58 -5.80
N PRO A 240 -6.04 -0.46 -6.54
CA PRO A 240 -6.62 0.75 -5.98
C PRO A 240 -7.98 0.43 -5.37
N LEU A 241 -8.24 0.95 -4.17
CA LEU A 241 -9.57 0.87 -3.58
C LEU A 241 -10.57 1.51 -4.56
N SER A 242 -11.62 0.77 -4.91
CA SER A 242 -12.66 1.30 -5.79
C SER A 242 -13.34 2.48 -5.10
N LEU A 243 -13.52 3.59 -5.83
CA LEU A 243 -14.40 4.64 -5.35
C LEU A 243 -15.83 4.12 -5.32
N LYS A 244 -16.55 4.47 -4.26
CA LYS A 244 -17.96 4.12 -4.11
C LYS A 244 -18.80 5.04 -4.99
N GLU A 245 -19.24 4.54 -6.14
CA GLU A 245 -20.07 5.32 -7.08
C GLU A 245 -21.57 5.25 -6.73
N THR A 246 -22.02 4.20 -6.04
CA THR A 246 -23.44 3.93 -5.74
C THR A 246 -23.81 4.15 -4.27
N PHE A 247 -25.10 4.33 -3.99
CA PHE A 247 -25.64 4.39 -2.63
C PHE A 247 -25.53 3.02 -1.93
N ILE A 248 -25.41 2.99 -0.60
CA ILE A 248 -25.51 1.73 0.17
C ILE A 248 -26.86 1.08 -0.13
N ASN A 249 -26.88 -0.24 -0.29
CA ASN A 249 -28.10 -1.01 -0.56
C ASN A 249 -28.88 -0.52 -1.78
N VAL A 250 -28.19 -0.09 -2.84
CA VAL A 250 -28.82 0.45 -4.06
C VAL A 250 -29.93 -0.45 -4.64
N GLN A 251 -29.82 -1.77 -4.47
CA GLN A 251 -30.80 -2.75 -4.95
C GLN A 251 -32.12 -2.76 -4.15
N GLU A 252 -32.18 -2.11 -2.98
CA GLU A 252 -33.39 -1.99 -2.16
C GLU A 252 -34.24 -0.77 -2.55
N TYR A 253 -33.71 0.16 -3.34
CA TYR A 253 -34.40 1.38 -3.70
C TYR A 253 -35.24 1.21 -4.96
N SER A 254 -36.51 1.63 -4.87
CA SER A 254 -37.44 1.69 -6.01
C SER A 254 -37.33 3.00 -6.81
N LEU A 255 -36.75 4.04 -6.21
CA LEU A 255 -36.47 5.32 -6.85
C LEU A 255 -35.25 5.97 -6.17
N ILE A 256 -34.38 6.58 -6.99
CA ILE A 256 -33.23 7.36 -6.55
C ILE A 256 -33.32 8.73 -7.21
N LEU A 257 -33.32 9.78 -6.39
CA LEU A 257 -33.27 11.15 -6.84
C LEU A 257 -31.90 11.72 -6.46
N GLU A 258 -30.94 11.61 -7.39
CA GLU A 258 -29.61 12.17 -7.20
C GLU A 258 -29.67 13.69 -7.17
N ALA A 259 -29.17 14.29 -6.09
CA ALA A 259 -29.19 15.74 -5.86
C ALA A 259 -28.63 16.50 -7.06
N SER A 260 -27.44 16.11 -7.52
CA SER A 260 -26.72 16.76 -8.62
C SER A 260 -27.34 16.57 -9.99
N GLN A 261 -28.33 15.70 -10.15
CA GLN A 261 -29.00 15.44 -11.43
C GLN A 261 -30.45 15.92 -11.45
N THR A 262 -31.11 15.93 -10.29
CA THR A 262 -32.57 16.09 -10.20
C THR A 262 -33.02 17.36 -9.48
N PHE A 263 -32.17 17.96 -8.64
CA PHE A 263 -32.53 19.16 -7.90
C PHE A 263 -31.85 20.39 -8.49
N GLU A 264 -32.61 21.47 -8.58
CA GLU A 264 -32.12 22.78 -9.02
C GLU A 264 -32.00 23.72 -7.82
N SER A 265 -31.00 24.61 -7.85
CA SER A 265 -30.85 25.63 -6.80
C SER A 265 -32.02 26.61 -6.86
N ALA A 266 -32.53 26.99 -5.69
CA ALA A 266 -33.56 28.00 -5.51
C ALA A 266 -33.13 29.01 -4.44
N GLY A 267 -33.50 30.28 -4.60
CA GLY A 267 -33.12 31.36 -3.69
C GLY A 267 -31.70 31.90 -3.90
N ASP A 268 -31.19 32.63 -2.90
CA ASP A 268 -29.99 33.47 -3.05
C ASP A 268 -28.66 32.73 -2.89
N VAL A 269 -28.66 31.55 -2.26
CA VAL A 269 -27.46 30.75 -2.03
C VAL A 269 -27.48 29.54 -2.96
N PRO A 270 -26.68 29.56 -4.06
CA PRO A 270 -26.67 28.46 -5.02
C PRO A 270 -25.88 27.26 -4.49
N PHE A 271 -26.25 26.08 -4.98
CA PHE A 271 -25.43 24.88 -4.87
C PHE A 271 -24.49 24.75 -6.07
N TYR A 272 -23.28 24.26 -5.83
CA TYR A 272 -22.38 23.77 -6.86
C TYR A 272 -22.43 22.24 -6.95
N HIS A 273 -22.01 21.69 -8.09
CA HIS A 273 -21.92 20.23 -8.30
C HIS A 273 -20.56 19.71 -7.86
N ASP A 274 -20.54 18.91 -6.80
CA ASP A 274 -19.37 18.10 -6.44
C ASP A 274 -19.39 16.80 -7.24
N ARG A 275 -18.73 16.82 -8.41
CA ARG A 275 -18.69 15.68 -9.32
C ARG A 275 -17.97 14.47 -8.74
N ARG A 276 -17.00 14.68 -7.83
CA ARG A 276 -16.23 13.59 -7.22
C ARG A 276 -17.09 12.78 -6.26
N ASN A 277 -18.00 13.46 -5.56
CA ASN A 277 -18.83 12.87 -4.52
C ASN A 277 -20.29 12.68 -4.95
N SER A 278 -20.63 12.98 -6.20
CA SER A 278 -22.00 12.98 -6.74
C SER A 278 -22.98 13.67 -5.79
N ALA A 279 -22.65 14.91 -5.41
CA ALA A 279 -23.38 15.69 -4.42
C ALA A 279 -23.59 17.14 -4.87
N LEU A 280 -24.59 17.79 -4.27
CA LEU A 280 -24.69 19.25 -4.25
C LEU A 280 -24.02 19.78 -3.00
N GLY A 281 -23.23 20.85 -3.11
CA GLY A 281 -22.57 21.52 -1.99
C GLY A 281 -22.70 23.05 -2.07
N ILE A 282 -22.39 23.72 -0.96
CA ILE A 282 -22.49 25.17 -0.78
C ILE A 282 -21.08 25.76 -0.74
N ASP A 283 -20.84 26.82 -1.50
CA ASP A 283 -19.53 27.47 -1.50
C ASP A 283 -19.31 28.33 -0.24
N ALA A 284 -18.86 27.71 0.85
CA ALA A 284 -18.47 28.42 2.07
C ALA A 284 -17.23 29.34 1.94
N ARG A 285 -16.60 29.48 0.75
CA ARG A 285 -15.64 30.58 0.53
C ARG A 285 -16.37 31.91 0.52
N GLU A 286 -17.60 31.92 0.04
CA GLU A 286 -18.50 33.06 0.09
C GLU A 286 -19.05 33.23 1.52
N ILE A 287 -18.63 34.29 2.21
CA ILE A 287 -18.98 34.52 3.63
C ILE A 287 -20.50 34.59 3.80
N GLN A 288 -21.21 35.20 2.84
CA GLN A 288 -22.67 35.32 2.85
C GLN A 288 -23.41 33.98 2.75
N SER A 289 -22.73 32.92 2.29
CA SER A 289 -23.29 31.56 2.16
C SER A 289 -23.09 30.71 3.41
N ARG A 290 -22.34 31.20 4.42
CA ARG A 290 -22.08 30.49 5.67
C ARG A 290 -23.26 30.60 6.62
N ASN A 291 -23.59 29.51 7.31
CA ASN A 291 -24.63 29.43 8.34
C ASN A 291 -26.05 29.84 7.91
N VAL A 292 -26.29 30.00 6.61
CA VAL A 292 -27.58 30.34 6.00
C VAL A 292 -28.13 29.16 5.19
N TRP A 293 -29.45 29.08 5.07
CA TRP A 293 -30.11 27.99 4.33
C TRP A 293 -29.96 28.21 2.82
N ALA A 294 -29.17 27.36 2.17
CA ALA A 294 -29.27 27.15 0.73
C ALA A 294 -30.47 26.25 0.42
N THR A 295 -31.19 26.52 -0.65
CA THR A 295 -32.42 25.81 -0.99
C THR A 295 -32.29 25.17 -2.37
N SER A 296 -32.74 23.93 -2.49
CA SER A 296 -32.80 23.21 -3.76
C SER A 296 -34.16 22.55 -3.91
N GLN A 297 -34.68 22.49 -5.13
CA GLN A 297 -36.04 22.04 -5.39
C GLN A 297 -36.10 21.06 -6.56
N LEU A 298 -37.06 20.13 -6.45
CA LEU A 298 -37.51 19.28 -7.53
C LEU A 298 -39.03 19.38 -7.60
N LYS A 299 -39.54 19.75 -8.78
CA LYS A 299 -40.95 19.57 -9.11
C LYS A 299 -41.16 18.15 -9.63
N VAL A 300 -41.98 17.36 -8.94
CA VAL A 300 -42.25 15.96 -9.28
C VAL A 300 -42.79 15.85 -10.71
N PRO A 301 -42.07 15.20 -11.66
CA PRO A 301 -42.53 15.05 -13.03
C PRO A 301 -43.71 14.09 -13.15
N GLU A 302 -44.55 14.25 -14.20
CA GLU A 302 -45.71 13.38 -14.45
C GLU A 302 -45.38 11.89 -14.57
N LYS A 303 -44.16 11.57 -15.02
CA LYS A 303 -43.70 10.20 -15.32
C LYS A 303 -42.50 9.79 -14.45
N MET A 304 -42.44 10.26 -13.20
CA MET A 304 -41.30 10.02 -12.30
C MET A 304 -41.02 8.52 -12.05
N TRP A 305 -42.05 7.69 -11.88
CA TRP A 305 -41.91 6.28 -11.46
C TRP A 305 -42.46 5.28 -12.49
N GLY A 306 -42.51 5.65 -13.77
CA GLY A 306 -42.90 4.73 -14.84
C GLY A 306 -43.27 5.41 -16.15
N LYS A 307 -43.49 4.60 -17.20
CA LYS A 307 -43.83 5.10 -18.56
C LYS A 307 -45.19 5.78 -18.64
N LYS A 308 -46.09 5.50 -17.70
CA LYS A 308 -47.44 6.07 -17.63
C LYS A 308 -47.54 7.03 -16.46
N ALA A 309 -48.25 8.14 -16.67
CA ALA A 309 -48.58 9.03 -15.57
C ALA A 309 -49.41 8.27 -14.52
N SER A 310 -49.04 8.42 -13.26
CA SER A 310 -49.83 7.91 -12.14
C SER A 310 -50.32 9.10 -11.31
N ALA A 311 -51.49 8.97 -10.68
CA ALA A 311 -52.04 10.05 -9.87
C ALA A 311 -51.18 10.37 -8.64
N GLN A 312 -50.65 9.34 -7.97
CA GLN A 312 -49.74 9.44 -6.83
C GLN A 312 -49.04 8.10 -6.59
N LYS A 313 -47.93 8.10 -5.85
CA LYS A 313 -47.25 6.89 -5.35
C LYS A 313 -46.88 7.10 -3.88
N THR A 314 -47.09 6.06 -3.07
CA THR A 314 -46.65 6.03 -1.66
C THR A 314 -45.43 5.14 -1.55
N PHE A 315 -44.41 5.64 -0.87
CA PHE A 315 -43.19 4.92 -0.52
C PHE A 315 -43.21 4.62 0.98
N LYS A 316 -42.79 3.41 1.37
CA LYS A 316 -42.77 3.03 2.80
C LYS A 316 -41.72 3.81 3.57
N ASN A 317 -40.59 4.04 2.93
CA ASN A 317 -39.50 4.81 3.53
C ASN A 317 -38.82 5.70 2.49
N VAL A 318 -38.44 6.90 2.91
CA VAL A 318 -37.63 7.84 2.13
C VAL A 318 -36.47 8.27 3.00
N ILE A 319 -35.27 8.29 2.44
CA ILE A 319 -34.05 8.55 3.19
C ILE A 319 -33.29 9.69 2.51
N LEU A 320 -32.90 10.69 3.29
CA LEU A 320 -31.95 11.72 2.88
C LEU A 320 -30.53 11.20 3.06
N VAL A 321 -29.75 11.25 1.99
CA VAL A 321 -28.33 10.86 1.99
C VAL A 321 -27.46 12.10 1.93
N THR A 322 -26.68 12.33 2.97
CA THR A 322 -25.77 13.48 3.10
C THR A 322 -24.33 13.04 3.28
N LEU A 323 -23.37 13.95 3.18
CA LEU A 323 -21.95 13.68 3.41
C LEU A 323 -21.48 14.40 4.67
N GLY A 324 -20.95 13.65 5.62
CA GLY A 324 -20.24 14.16 6.79
C GLY A 324 -18.88 14.70 6.37
N GLU A 325 -18.48 15.81 6.97
CA GLU A 325 -17.24 16.51 6.66
C GLU A 325 -16.54 16.80 7.99
N ILE A 326 -15.22 16.65 8.04
CA ILE A 326 -14.44 16.73 9.28
C ILE A 326 -14.39 18.16 9.87
N ASP A 327 -14.75 19.15 9.07
CA ASP A 327 -14.69 20.57 9.37
C ASP A 327 -16.04 21.18 9.78
N GLY A 328 -17.11 20.38 9.83
CA GLY A 328 -18.39 20.85 10.37
C GLY A 328 -19.59 19.91 10.26
N GLU A 329 -20.53 20.09 11.17
CA GLU A 329 -21.77 19.35 11.24
C GLU A 329 -22.90 20.12 10.52
N SER A 330 -22.94 19.99 9.20
CA SER A 330 -23.97 20.64 8.38
C SER A 330 -25.38 20.19 8.75
N SER A 331 -26.33 21.13 8.75
CA SER A 331 -27.75 20.87 9.00
C SER A 331 -28.57 20.86 7.72
N TYR A 332 -29.63 20.05 7.72
CA TYR A 332 -30.52 19.83 6.58
C TYR A 332 -31.99 19.92 6.98
N LYS A 333 -32.83 20.32 6.01
CA LYS A 333 -34.29 20.22 6.09
C LYS A 333 -34.84 19.66 4.80
N VAL A 334 -35.88 18.85 4.90
CA VAL A 334 -36.63 18.36 3.75
C VAL A 334 -38.07 18.83 3.90
N LEU A 335 -38.63 19.39 2.84
CA LEU A 335 -40.00 19.90 2.79
C LEU A 335 -40.74 19.30 1.59
N LEU A 336 -42.04 19.05 1.77
CA LEU A 336 -42.97 18.71 0.70
C LEU A 336 -44.05 19.80 0.64
N ASN A 337 -44.14 20.51 -0.49
CA ASN A 337 -45.09 21.62 -0.68
C ASN A 337 -45.03 22.62 0.48
N ASP A 338 -43.82 23.13 0.77
CA ASP A 338 -43.50 24.07 1.85
C ASP A 338 -43.75 23.58 3.29
N LYS A 339 -44.20 22.34 3.47
CA LYS A 339 -44.33 21.70 4.78
C LYS A 339 -43.06 20.91 5.11
N GLU A 340 -42.40 21.25 6.22
CA GLU A 340 -41.27 20.47 6.74
C GLU A 340 -41.69 19.03 7.08
N ILE A 341 -40.96 18.07 6.52
CA ILE A 341 -41.13 16.62 6.75
C ILE A 341 -39.91 15.98 7.43
N GLY A 342 -38.80 16.70 7.55
CA GLY A 342 -37.65 16.28 8.33
C GLY A 342 -36.62 17.39 8.51
N SER A 343 -35.90 17.33 9.63
CA SER A 343 -34.75 18.19 9.91
C SER A 343 -33.65 17.37 10.59
N PHE A 344 -32.44 17.48 10.06
CA PHE A 344 -31.31 16.63 10.42
C PHE A 344 -30.04 17.44 10.55
N THR A 345 -29.04 16.88 11.22
CA THR A 345 -27.69 17.45 11.30
C THR A 345 -26.71 16.30 11.28
N ASN A 346 -25.65 16.44 10.48
CA ASN A 346 -24.58 15.46 10.45
C ASN A 346 -23.95 15.31 11.82
N ARG A 347 -23.50 14.10 12.14
CA ARG A 347 -22.70 13.89 13.35
C ARG A 347 -21.27 14.31 13.06
N GLU A 348 -20.56 14.66 14.11
CA GLU A 348 -19.10 14.81 14.05
C GLU A 348 -18.47 13.52 13.49
N THR A 349 -17.50 13.66 12.60
CA THR A 349 -16.81 12.54 11.97
C THR A 349 -15.32 12.81 11.83
N THR A 350 -14.53 11.74 11.85
CA THR A 350 -13.10 11.76 11.53
C THR A 350 -12.82 11.34 10.09
N THR A 351 -13.87 10.98 9.33
CA THR A 351 -13.78 10.47 7.96
C THR A 351 -14.51 11.42 7.02
N ASP A 352 -13.75 12.10 6.17
CA ASP A 352 -14.33 13.04 5.20
C ASP A 352 -15.20 12.31 4.16
N TYR A 353 -16.28 12.96 3.74
CA TYR A 353 -17.30 12.45 2.82
C TYR A 353 -17.99 11.14 3.25
N GLN A 354 -18.01 10.83 4.54
CA GLN A 354 -18.77 9.68 5.03
C GLN A 354 -20.27 9.91 4.81
N GLU A 355 -20.96 8.98 4.16
CA GLU A 355 -22.41 9.09 3.98
C GLU A 355 -23.17 8.95 5.31
N ASN A 356 -24.17 9.82 5.49
CA ASN A 356 -25.15 9.74 6.56
C ASN A 356 -26.54 9.53 5.95
N TYR A 357 -27.33 8.66 6.59
CA TYR A 357 -28.65 8.24 6.12
C TYR A 357 -29.70 8.68 7.15
N PHE A 358 -30.58 9.59 6.75
CA PHE A 358 -31.63 10.14 7.60
C PHE A 358 -33.01 9.73 7.12
N ASP A 359 -33.70 8.95 7.94
CA ASP A 359 -35.05 8.45 7.68
C ASP A 359 -36.10 9.57 7.78
N LEU A 360 -36.87 9.77 6.71
CA LEU A 360 -38.01 10.70 6.62
C LEU A 360 -39.36 9.99 6.86
N GLY A 361 -39.36 8.67 6.90
CA GLY A 361 -40.54 7.81 6.99
C GLY A 361 -41.28 7.67 5.66
N SER A 362 -42.55 7.29 5.77
CA SER A 362 -43.41 7.10 4.61
C SER A 362 -43.79 8.43 3.96
N LEU A 363 -43.71 8.48 2.63
CA LEU A 363 -44.02 9.66 1.84
C LEU A 363 -44.91 9.31 0.66
N THR A 364 -45.97 10.09 0.47
CA THR A 364 -46.82 10.04 -0.72
C THR A 364 -46.50 11.23 -1.62
N LEU A 365 -46.16 10.96 -2.88
CA LEU A 365 -45.86 11.96 -3.89
C LEU A 365 -46.87 11.92 -5.03
N LYS A 366 -47.26 13.08 -5.54
CA LYS A 366 -48.05 13.24 -6.77
C LYS A 366 -47.32 14.14 -7.77
N PRO A 367 -47.59 14.01 -9.08
CA PRO A 367 -47.09 14.95 -10.08
C PRO A 367 -47.38 16.41 -9.69
N GLY A 368 -46.38 17.26 -9.83
CA GLY A 368 -46.45 18.68 -9.51
C GLY A 368 -46.15 19.04 -8.05
N ASP A 369 -46.03 18.06 -7.14
CA ASP A 369 -45.48 18.32 -5.81
C ASP A 369 -44.08 18.94 -5.91
N ILE A 370 -43.75 19.80 -4.94
CA ILE A 370 -42.42 20.39 -4.81
C ILE A 370 -41.71 19.74 -3.63
N ILE A 371 -40.65 18.98 -3.92
CA ILE A 371 -39.73 18.49 -2.91
C ILE A 371 -38.62 19.53 -2.77
N THR A 372 -38.40 20.00 -1.55
CA THR A 372 -37.35 20.97 -1.24
C THR A 372 -36.35 20.35 -0.28
N VAL A 373 -35.06 20.46 -0.58
CA VAL A 373 -33.97 20.14 0.36
C VAL A 373 -33.20 21.42 0.64
N GLN A 374 -33.11 21.78 1.91
CA GLN A 374 -32.30 22.90 2.38
C GLN A 374 -31.08 22.36 3.13
N ALA A 375 -29.95 23.03 2.96
CA ALA A 375 -28.70 22.70 3.64
C ALA A 375 -28.01 23.96 4.16
N LYS A 376 -27.14 23.81 5.16
CA LYS A 376 -26.26 24.88 5.67
C LYS A 376 -24.81 24.47 5.58
N ALA A 377 -23.96 25.38 5.13
CA ALA A 377 -22.53 25.30 5.37
C ALA A 377 -22.23 25.73 6.82
N VAL A 378 -21.62 24.86 7.61
CA VAL A 378 -21.39 25.04 9.05
C VAL A 378 -19.95 24.69 9.38
N THR A 379 -19.36 25.37 10.35
CA THR A 379 -18.03 25.04 10.91
C THR A 379 -18.18 24.45 12.31
N ASN A 380 -17.38 23.44 12.65
CA ASN A 380 -17.26 22.96 14.03
C ASN A 380 -16.28 23.78 14.87
N GLY A 381 -15.57 24.73 14.26
CA GLY A 381 -14.57 25.55 14.93
C GLY A 381 -13.26 24.84 15.28
N LYS A 382 -13.06 23.59 14.85
CA LYS A 382 -11.91 22.75 15.25
C LYS A 382 -10.81 22.66 14.20
N VAL A 383 -11.15 22.76 12.92
CA VAL A 383 -10.18 22.64 11.80
C VAL A 383 -9.71 24.04 11.37
N PRO A 384 -8.45 24.43 11.59
CA PRO A 384 -7.96 25.76 11.21
C PRO A 384 -7.82 25.93 9.69
N GLU A 385 -8.26 27.07 9.15
CA GLU A 385 -8.10 27.42 7.73
C GLU A 385 -8.03 28.95 7.57
N ASN A 386 -6.99 29.46 6.88
CA ASN A 386 -6.84 30.87 6.49
C ASN A 386 -7.11 31.90 7.61
N GLY A 387 -6.59 31.65 8.82
CA GLY A 387 -6.77 32.54 9.98
C GLY A 387 -8.15 32.45 10.65
N GLY A 388 -9.02 31.53 10.21
CA GLY A 388 -10.26 31.14 10.85
C GLY A 388 -10.36 29.61 10.93
N THR A 389 -11.57 29.08 10.75
CA THR A 389 -11.85 27.64 10.74
C THR A 389 -12.51 27.22 9.44
N ALA A 390 -12.18 26.02 8.98
CA ALA A 390 -12.77 25.41 7.79
C ALA A 390 -14.26 25.17 8.00
N TYR A 391 -15.00 25.09 6.89
CA TYR A 391 -16.45 24.92 6.86
C TYR A 391 -16.82 23.72 6.02
N ALA A 392 -17.62 22.84 6.63
CA ALA A 392 -18.39 21.85 5.90
C ALA A 392 -19.32 22.56 4.92
N ARG A 393 -19.50 21.94 3.76
CA ARG A 393 -20.15 22.53 2.59
C ARG A 393 -21.61 22.10 2.45
N GLY A 394 -22.22 21.50 3.47
CA GLY A 394 -23.63 21.11 3.43
C GLY A 394 -23.91 20.10 2.31
N ARG A 395 -22.96 19.19 2.06
CA ARG A 395 -23.01 18.29 0.93
C ARG A 395 -24.07 17.21 1.09
N TRP A 396 -24.89 17.03 0.07
CA TRP A 396 -25.85 15.93 0.03
C TRP A 396 -25.96 15.28 -1.35
N ARG A 397 -26.16 13.95 -1.34
CA ARG A 397 -26.12 13.11 -2.54
C ARG A 397 -27.50 12.91 -3.17
N GLY A 398 -28.56 12.87 -2.37
CA GLY A 398 -29.90 12.64 -2.91
C GLY A 398 -30.92 12.17 -1.89
N LEU A 399 -32.10 11.84 -2.42
CA LEU A 399 -33.15 11.11 -1.71
C LEU A 399 -33.30 9.72 -2.33
N VAL A 400 -33.34 8.69 -1.48
CA VAL A 400 -33.56 7.30 -1.90
C VAL A 400 -34.86 6.76 -1.31
N PHE A 401 -35.61 6.00 -2.10
CA PHE A 401 -36.99 5.62 -1.79
C PHE A 401 -37.14 4.10 -1.79
N GLN A 402 -37.77 3.55 -0.76
CA GLN A 402 -38.05 2.12 -0.59
C GLN A 402 -39.56 1.84 -0.66
N GLU A 403 -39.91 0.68 -1.22
CA GLU A 403 -41.29 0.22 -1.40
C GLU A 403 -41.91 -0.50 -0.21
#